data_AF-A0A9E1ZNI2-F1
#
_entry.id   AF-A0A9E1ZNI2-F1
#
_cell.length_a   1.000
_cell.length_b   1.000
_cell.length_c   1.000
_cell.angle_alpha   90.00
_cell.angle_beta   90.00
_cell.angle_gamma   90.00
#
_symmetry.space_group_name_H-M   'P 1'
#
loop_
_entity.id
_entity.type
_entity.pdbx_description
1 polymer ?
#
loop_
_entity_poly.entity_id
_entity_poly.type
_entity_poly.pdbx_seq_one_letter_code
_entity_poly.pdbx_strand_id
1 'polypeptide(L)'
;MAENYQSKKERWKRLRETFPTPLENIALSLVDSIATLEEPARVLLAQTLDGLDSLPKAILLLDIFPDIDEESLLQLVSAKGETSWQSIKSPAAVEKTSHQKPIQASTEDTLTLADLLQNFYAKMPRTAAESLASSSPMKEALNVVMAVRTARESTASDFVTLCLYGLFKESEKLLAADIKANPSFLNAARQSDLWDE
;
A
#
# COMPACT_ATOMS: atom_id res chain seq x y z
N MET A 1 -33.08 -2.01 -0.68
CA MET A 1 -33.79 -1.21 -1.70
C MET A 1 -32.74 -0.42 -2.45
N ALA A 2 -32.55 -0.68 -3.74
CA ALA A 2 -31.61 0.09 -4.56
C ALA A 2 -32.21 1.47 -4.83
N GLU A 3 -31.46 2.53 -4.53
CA GLU A 3 -31.87 3.91 -4.74
C GLU A 3 -32.16 4.14 -6.23
N ASN A 4 -33.33 4.67 -6.56
CA ASN A 4 -33.75 4.84 -7.95
C ASN A 4 -32.94 5.99 -8.59
N TYR A 5 -32.51 5.84 -9.85
CA TYR A 5 -31.60 6.80 -10.51
C TYR A 5 -32.12 8.25 -10.51
N GLN A 6 -33.44 8.43 -10.56
CA GLN A 6 -34.08 9.74 -10.48
C GLN A 6 -33.91 10.40 -9.10
N SER A 7 -34.07 9.63 -8.02
CA SER A 7 -33.86 10.09 -6.65
C SER A 7 -32.40 10.47 -6.40
N LYS A 8 -31.45 9.69 -6.96
CA LYS A 8 -30.01 10.00 -6.89
C LYS A 8 -29.67 11.31 -7.61
N LYS A 9 -30.28 11.55 -8.78
CA LYS A 9 -30.09 12.78 -9.55
C LYS A 9 -30.64 14.02 -8.84
N GLU A 10 -31.78 13.91 -8.16
CA GLU A 10 -32.32 15.02 -7.36
C GLU A 10 -31.47 15.32 -6.13
N ARG A 11 -30.93 14.29 -5.46
CA ARG A 11 -29.97 14.45 -4.38
C ARG A 11 -28.70 15.17 -4.84
N TRP A 12 -28.13 14.79 -5.98
CA TRP A 12 -26.98 15.47 -6.55
C TRP A 12 -27.26 16.94 -6.91
N LYS A 13 -28.47 17.25 -7.39
CA LYS A 13 -28.86 18.64 -7.65
C LYS A 13 -28.90 19.48 -6.37
N ARG A 14 -29.47 18.96 -5.28
CA ARG A 14 -29.51 19.65 -3.97
C ARG A 14 -28.11 19.83 -3.38
N LEU A 15 -27.23 18.84 -3.50
CA LEU A 15 -25.84 18.96 -3.03
C LEU A 15 -25.06 20.00 -3.84
N ARG A 16 -25.31 20.08 -5.15
CA ARG A 16 -24.69 21.06 -6.03
C ARG A 16 -25.08 22.51 -5.70
N GLU A 17 -26.29 22.75 -5.20
CA GLU A 17 -26.72 24.08 -4.73
C GLU A 17 -25.93 24.56 -3.49
N THR A 18 -25.23 23.64 -2.80
CA THR A 18 -24.39 23.96 -1.62
C THR A 18 -22.93 24.20 -1.99
N PHE A 19 -22.55 24.02 -3.26
CA PHE A 19 -21.18 24.23 -3.70
C PHE A 19 -20.91 25.68 -4.10
N PRO A 20 -19.68 26.17 -3.93
CA PRO A 20 -19.26 27.46 -4.47
C PRO A 20 -19.41 27.49 -6.01
N THR A 21 -19.76 28.66 -6.54
CA THR A 21 -20.10 28.93 -7.95
C THR A 21 -19.15 28.33 -9.01
N PRO A 22 -17.82 28.22 -8.80
CA PRO A 22 -16.93 27.59 -9.78
C PRO A 22 -17.22 26.10 -9.97
N LEU A 23 -17.66 25.41 -8.92
CA LEU A 23 -17.88 23.95 -8.89
C LEU A 23 -19.23 23.53 -9.48
N GLU A 24 -20.06 24.49 -9.90
CA GLU A 24 -21.35 24.18 -10.50
C GLU A 24 -21.15 23.38 -11.80
N ASN A 25 -20.19 23.71 -12.67
CA ASN A 25 -20.08 23.08 -13.99
C ASN A 25 -19.47 21.66 -14.00
N ILE A 26 -19.33 21.01 -12.85
CA ILE A 26 -18.67 19.72 -12.70
C ILE A 26 -19.63 18.55 -13.01
N ALA A 27 -19.06 17.44 -13.50
CA ALA A 27 -19.78 16.21 -13.79
C ALA A 27 -20.52 15.68 -12.54
N LEU A 28 -21.78 15.26 -12.73
CA LEU A 28 -22.66 14.76 -11.66
C LEU A 28 -22.08 13.54 -10.91
N SER A 29 -21.20 12.77 -11.54
CA SER A 29 -20.52 11.63 -10.92
C SER A 29 -19.53 12.01 -9.82
N LEU A 30 -19.04 13.25 -9.82
CA LEU A 30 -18.06 13.77 -8.85
C LEU A 30 -18.73 14.55 -7.71
N VAL A 31 -20.04 14.81 -7.81
CA VAL A 31 -20.80 15.58 -6.82
C VAL A 31 -20.77 14.90 -5.45
N ASP A 32 -20.90 13.59 -5.38
CA ASP A 32 -20.81 12.86 -4.10
C ASP A 32 -19.40 12.98 -3.49
N SER A 33 -18.35 12.87 -4.31
CA SER A 33 -16.96 12.96 -3.85
C SER A 33 -16.53 14.37 -3.44
N ILE A 34 -17.13 15.41 -4.02
CA ILE A 34 -16.92 16.80 -3.60
C ILE A 34 -17.73 17.10 -2.34
N ALA A 35 -18.92 16.49 -2.20
CA ALA A 35 -19.76 16.66 -1.02
C ALA A 35 -19.16 16.03 0.24
N THR A 36 -18.33 14.99 0.09
CA THR A 36 -17.59 14.37 1.20
C THR A 36 -16.41 15.21 1.68
N LEU A 37 -15.91 16.15 0.87
CA LEU A 37 -14.79 17.01 1.26
C LEU A 37 -15.22 18.06 2.32
N GLU A 38 -14.28 18.43 3.18
CA GLU A 38 -14.48 19.52 4.14
C GLU A 38 -14.70 20.86 3.41
N GLU A 39 -15.42 21.79 4.07
CA GLU A 39 -15.72 23.11 3.54
C GLU A 39 -14.47 23.92 3.08
N PRO A 40 -13.34 23.96 3.83
CA PRO A 40 -12.11 24.61 3.36
C PRO A 40 -11.54 23.97 2.09
N ALA A 41 -11.55 22.63 2.01
CA ALA A 41 -11.08 21.89 0.84
C ALA A 41 -11.95 22.15 -0.39
N ARG A 42 -13.27 22.34 -0.21
CA ARG A 42 -14.19 22.73 -1.29
C ARG A 42 -13.92 24.14 -1.81
N VAL A 43 -13.60 25.09 -0.94
CA VAL A 43 -13.25 26.46 -1.34
C VAL A 43 -11.93 26.47 -2.10
N LEU A 44 -10.93 25.71 -1.65
CA LEU A 44 -9.64 25.61 -2.32
C LEU A 44 -9.74 24.92 -3.70
N LEU A 45 -10.56 23.87 -3.81
CA LEU A 45 -10.86 23.24 -5.11
C LEU A 45 -11.54 24.22 -6.07
N ALA A 46 -12.44 25.07 -5.55
CA ALA A 46 -13.13 26.07 -6.35
C ALA A 46 -12.21 27.18 -6.87
N GLN A 47 -11.20 27.57 -6.08
CA GLN A 47 -10.19 28.55 -6.47
C GLN A 47 -9.20 28.00 -7.50
N THR A 48 -8.85 26.72 -7.38
CA THR A 48 -7.85 26.07 -8.24
C THR A 48 -8.43 25.46 -9.51
N LEU A 49 -9.76 25.42 -9.66
CA LEU A 49 -10.48 24.73 -10.74
C LEU A 49 -9.97 25.07 -12.15
N ASP A 50 -9.68 26.34 -12.41
CA ASP A 50 -9.25 26.84 -13.72
C ASP A 50 -7.83 26.40 -14.10
N GLY A 51 -7.02 25.96 -13.14
CA GLY A 51 -5.63 25.51 -13.33
C GLY A 51 -5.43 24.00 -13.23
N LEU A 52 -6.48 23.21 -12.95
CA LEU A 52 -6.36 21.78 -12.70
C LEU A 52 -6.43 20.95 -13.99
N ASP A 53 -5.37 20.18 -14.26
CA ASP A 53 -5.35 19.19 -15.34
C ASP A 53 -6.29 17.99 -15.09
N SER A 54 -6.59 17.68 -13.82
CA SER A 54 -7.42 16.54 -13.44
C SER A 54 -8.19 16.74 -12.13
N LEU A 55 -9.49 17.00 -12.26
CA LEU A 55 -10.42 17.18 -11.14
C LEU A 55 -10.51 15.95 -10.21
N PRO A 56 -10.59 14.70 -10.71
CA PRO A 56 -10.61 13.52 -9.85
C PRO A 56 -9.35 13.36 -8.99
N LYS A 57 -8.18 13.74 -9.51
CA LYS A 57 -6.93 13.72 -8.74
C LYS A 57 -6.92 14.77 -7.65
N ALA A 58 -7.42 15.97 -7.95
CA ALA A 58 -7.53 17.06 -6.98
C ALA A 58 -8.44 16.68 -5.80
N ILE A 59 -9.61 16.08 -6.10
CA ILE A 59 -10.54 15.57 -5.08
C ILE A 59 -9.85 14.54 -4.18
N LEU A 60 -9.13 13.57 -4.77
CA LEU A 60 -8.44 12.54 -4.01
C LEU A 60 -7.31 13.12 -3.15
N LEU A 61 -6.57 14.11 -3.65
CA LEU A 61 -5.54 14.79 -2.87
C LEU A 61 -6.13 15.58 -1.70
N LEU A 62 -7.28 16.23 -1.89
CA LEU A 62 -7.96 16.99 -0.84
C LEU A 62 -8.66 16.11 0.19
N ASP A 63 -9.07 14.89 -0.19
CA ASP A 63 -9.61 13.89 0.73
C ASP A 63 -8.51 13.32 1.65
N ILE A 64 -7.29 13.19 1.14
CA ILE A 64 -6.13 12.69 1.89
C ILE A 64 -5.42 13.82 2.66
N PHE A 65 -5.37 15.02 2.09
CA PHE A 65 -4.68 16.20 2.62
C PHE A 65 -5.62 17.42 2.62
N PRO A 66 -6.45 17.59 3.67
CA PRO A 66 -7.39 18.71 3.75
C PRO A 66 -6.69 20.07 3.90
N ASP A 67 -5.46 20.10 4.42
CA ASP A 67 -4.66 21.31 4.67
C ASP A 67 -3.62 21.61 3.57
N ILE A 68 -3.74 21.00 2.38
CA ILE A 68 -2.82 21.25 1.28
C ILE A 68 -2.97 22.68 0.76
N ASP A 69 -1.85 23.34 0.49
CA ASP A 69 -1.80 24.67 -0.12
C ASP A 69 -2.13 24.64 -1.62
N GLU A 70 -2.66 25.75 -2.13
CA GLU A 70 -3.07 25.92 -3.53
C GLU A 70 -1.94 25.62 -4.52
N GLU A 71 -0.72 26.10 -4.25
CA GLU A 71 0.43 25.90 -5.14
C GLU A 71 0.85 24.43 -5.19
N SER A 72 0.89 23.74 -4.05
CA SER A 72 1.21 22.31 -3.98
C SER A 72 0.13 21.44 -4.60
N LEU A 73 -1.16 21.79 -4.45
CA LEU A 73 -2.27 21.09 -5.11
C LEU A 73 -2.10 21.14 -6.64
N LEU A 74 -1.88 22.34 -7.19
CA LEU A 74 -1.71 22.53 -8.64
C LEU A 74 -0.49 21.78 -9.18
N GLN A 75 0.65 21.83 -8.47
CA GLN A 75 1.85 21.09 -8.87
C GLN A 75 1.64 19.57 -8.89
N LEU A 76 0.96 19.01 -7.89
CA LEU A 76 0.72 17.57 -7.78
C LEU A 76 -0.31 17.07 -8.81
N VAL A 77 -1.30 17.90 -9.15
CA VAL A 77 -2.30 17.55 -10.15
C VAL A 77 -1.74 17.66 -11.58
N SER A 78 -0.89 18.67 -11.83
CA SER A 78 -0.26 18.93 -13.13
C SER A 78 1.03 18.15 -13.40
N ALA A 79 1.54 17.38 -12.45
CA ALA A 79 2.70 16.51 -12.66
C ALA A 79 2.39 15.45 -13.74
N LYS A 80 2.84 15.71 -14.97
CA LYS A 80 2.48 14.97 -16.19
C LYS A 80 3.28 13.69 -16.45
N GLY A 81 3.98 13.16 -15.44
CA GLY A 81 4.78 11.94 -15.60
C GLY A 81 5.14 11.37 -14.25
N GLU A 82 4.94 10.05 -14.12
CA GLU A 82 5.52 9.13 -13.13
C GLU A 82 5.98 9.79 -11.82
N THR A 83 5.05 10.42 -11.11
CA THR A 83 5.35 10.91 -9.76
C THR A 83 5.18 9.71 -8.83
N SER A 84 6.26 8.94 -8.76
CA SER A 84 6.59 8.06 -7.66
C SER A 84 6.11 8.71 -6.36
N TRP A 85 5.22 8.00 -5.66
CA TRP A 85 4.66 8.36 -4.35
C TRP A 85 5.71 8.70 -3.27
N GLN A 86 7.00 8.62 -3.59
CA GLN A 86 8.14 8.91 -2.72
C GLN A 86 8.48 10.40 -2.56
N SER A 87 7.87 11.31 -3.34
CA SER A 87 8.22 12.74 -3.29
C SER A 87 7.29 13.61 -2.44
N ILE A 88 6.20 13.07 -1.88
CA ILE A 88 5.31 13.83 -1.00
C ILE A 88 5.95 13.88 0.39
N LYS A 89 6.67 14.97 0.68
CA LYS A 89 7.03 15.33 2.05
C LYS A 89 5.80 15.96 2.72
N SER A 90 5.15 15.18 3.56
CA SER A 90 4.07 15.63 4.44
C SER A 90 4.59 16.69 5.44
N PRO A 91 3.83 17.75 5.76
CA PRO A 91 4.25 18.75 6.72
C PRO A 91 4.12 18.22 8.17
N ALA A 92 5.26 18.22 8.86
CA ALA A 92 5.42 18.30 10.32
C ALA A 92 4.57 17.37 11.21
N ALA A 93 4.71 16.06 11.03
CA ALA A 93 4.60 15.16 12.18
C ALA A 93 5.93 15.24 12.96
N VAL A 94 5.85 15.82 14.16
CA VAL A 94 6.89 15.94 15.20
C VAL A 94 8.02 14.93 14.98
N GLU A 95 9.19 15.46 14.61
CA GLU A 95 10.44 14.72 14.51
C GLU A 95 10.77 14.06 15.86
N LYS A 96 10.29 12.83 16.07
CA LYS A 96 11.14 11.82 16.68
C LYS A 96 12.02 11.29 15.57
N THR A 97 13.21 11.86 15.51
CA THR A 97 14.35 11.38 14.76
C THR A 97 14.53 9.87 14.94
N SER A 98 13.95 9.09 14.03
CA SER A 98 14.48 7.78 13.70
C SER A 98 14.99 7.91 12.28
N HIS A 99 16.30 8.16 12.21
CA HIS A 99 17.07 7.98 11.00
C HIS A 99 16.59 6.70 10.30
N GLN A 100 16.08 6.83 9.08
CA GLN A 100 15.98 5.70 8.16
C GLN A 100 17.41 5.23 7.89
N LYS A 101 17.93 4.42 8.81
CA LYS A 101 19.01 3.50 8.54
C LYS A 101 18.48 2.62 7.40
N PRO A 102 19.28 2.31 6.35
CA PRO A 102 18.92 1.16 5.52
C PRO A 102 18.63 0.04 6.50
N ILE A 103 17.42 -0.54 6.44
CA ILE A 103 17.05 -1.64 7.32
C ILE A 103 18.05 -2.74 6.95
N GLN A 104 19.11 -2.85 7.73
CA GLN A 104 20.09 -3.90 7.60
C GLN A 104 19.46 -5.11 8.26
N ALA A 105 19.56 -6.27 7.61
CA ALA A 105 19.11 -7.52 8.20
C ALA A 105 19.69 -7.63 9.61
N SER A 106 18.81 -7.70 10.60
CA SER A 106 19.26 -7.94 11.96
C SER A 106 19.74 -9.39 12.06
N THR A 107 20.53 -9.67 13.08
CA THR A 107 20.91 -11.06 13.40
C THR A 107 19.67 -11.94 13.63
N GLU A 108 18.59 -11.37 14.15
CA GLU A 108 17.31 -12.08 14.37
C GLU A 108 16.64 -12.46 13.05
N ASP A 109 16.69 -11.59 12.03
CA ASP A 109 16.11 -11.88 10.71
C ASP A 109 16.84 -13.05 10.03
N THR A 110 18.17 -13.06 10.11
CA THR A 110 18.99 -14.17 9.60
C THR A 110 18.76 -15.47 10.35
N LEU A 111 18.58 -15.41 11.67
CA LEU A 111 18.28 -16.59 12.48
C LEU A 111 16.87 -17.14 12.19
N THR A 112 15.90 -16.25 12.00
CA THR A 112 14.52 -16.65 11.64
C THR A 112 14.50 -17.35 10.28
N LEU A 113 15.25 -16.83 9.29
CA LEU A 113 15.37 -17.50 7.99
C LEU A 113 16.12 -18.83 8.11
N ALA A 114 17.16 -18.92 8.95
CA ALA A 114 17.86 -20.17 9.23
C ALA A 114 16.95 -21.21 9.90
N ASP A 115 16.07 -20.80 10.83
CA ASP A 115 15.06 -21.66 11.45
C ASP A 115 14.11 -22.23 10.40
N LEU A 116 13.61 -21.38 9.50
CA LEU A 116 12.76 -21.80 8.38
C LEU A 116 13.49 -22.81 7.49
N LEU A 117 14.75 -22.55 7.14
CA LEU A 117 15.55 -23.49 6.37
C LEU A 117 15.72 -24.84 7.08
N GLN A 118 15.94 -24.87 8.39
CA GLN A 118 16.03 -26.13 9.13
C GLN A 118 14.69 -26.87 9.22
N ASN A 119 13.57 -26.13 9.27
CA ASN A 119 12.24 -26.74 9.22
C ASN A 119 11.96 -27.39 7.86
N PHE A 120 12.43 -26.77 6.76
CA PHE A 120 12.31 -27.36 5.42
C PHE A 120 13.37 -28.45 5.16
N TYR A 121 14.54 -28.36 5.80
CA TYR A 121 15.65 -29.28 5.62
C TYR A 121 16.11 -29.83 6.98
N ALA A 122 15.37 -30.80 7.53
CA ALA A 122 15.60 -31.35 8.87
C ALA A 122 17.02 -31.89 9.11
N LYS A 123 17.71 -32.36 8.05
CA LYS A 123 19.10 -32.85 8.12
C LYS A 123 20.15 -31.74 8.01
N MET A 124 19.76 -30.49 7.76
CA MET A 124 20.69 -29.36 7.59
C MET A 124 21.26 -28.90 8.94
N PRO A 125 22.59 -28.91 9.12
CA PRO A 125 23.20 -28.41 10.34
C PRO A 125 23.02 -26.90 10.47
N ARG A 126 22.90 -26.40 11.72
CA ARG A 126 22.58 -25.01 12.01
C ARG A 126 23.51 -24.00 11.33
N THR A 127 24.81 -24.28 11.38
CA THR A 127 25.84 -23.44 10.78
C THR A 127 25.71 -23.31 9.27
N ALA A 128 25.26 -24.37 8.58
CA ALA A 128 24.98 -24.32 7.15
C ALA A 128 23.71 -23.51 6.86
N ALA A 129 22.67 -23.64 7.68
CA ALA A 129 21.44 -22.87 7.54
C ALA A 129 21.68 -21.36 7.72
N GLU A 130 22.45 -20.96 8.73
CA GLU A 130 22.82 -19.56 8.97
C GLU A 130 23.70 -18.98 7.85
N SER A 131 24.67 -19.78 7.38
CA SER A 131 25.52 -19.39 6.25
C SER A 131 24.71 -19.24 4.96
N LEU A 132 23.75 -20.14 4.71
CA LEU A 132 22.84 -20.06 3.57
C LEU A 132 21.89 -18.87 3.69
N ALA A 133 21.29 -18.64 4.87
CA ALA A 133 20.42 -17.50 5.12
C ALA A 133 21.12 -16.15 4.89
N SER A 134 22.43 -16.08 5.16
CA SER A 134 23.26 -14.89 4.94
C SER A 134 23.84 -14.78 3.53
N SER A 135 23.57 -15.77 2.67
CA SER A 135 24.15 -15.84 1.32
C SER A 135 23.40 -14.97 0.31
N SER A 136 24.08 -14.58 -0.77
CA SER A 136 23.49 -13.73 -1.82
C SER A 136 22.21 -14.31 -2.46
N PRO A 137 22.09 -15.63 -2.71
CA PRO A 137 20.85 -16.21 -3.25
C PRO A 137 19.64 -16.13 -2.32
N MET A 138 19.84 -15.92 -1.02
CA MET A 138 18.76 -15.84 -0.03
C MET A 138 18.37 -14.39 0.31
N LYS A 139 18.94 -13.40 -0.40
CA LYS A 139 18.73 -11.99 -0.12
C LYS A 139 17.26 -11.58 -0.24
N GLU A 140 16.56 -12.07 -1.25
CA GLU A 140 15.13 -11.80 -1.44
C GLU A 140 14.29 -12.40 -0.31
N ALA A 141 14.59 -13.64 0.09
CA ALA A 141 13.91 -14.28 1.21
C ALA A 141 14.15 -13.54 2.53
N LEU A 142 15.38 -13.09 2.77
CA LEU A 142 15.75 -12.30 3.94
C LEU A 142 15.02 -10.95 3.96
N ASN A 143 14.92 -10.25 2.83
CA ASN A 143 14.15 -9.01 2.72
C ASN A 143 12.66 -9.22 3.06
N VAL A 144 12.08 -10.35 2.64
CA VAL A 144 10.69 -10.68 3.00
C VAL A 144 10.56 -10.89 4.50
N VAL A 145 11.44 -11.67 5.13
CA VAL A 145 11.45 -11.87 6.59
C VAL A 145 11.51 -10.53 7.33
N MET A 146 12.40 -9.63 6.90
CA MET A 146 12.54 -8.30 7.48
C MET A 146 11.27 -7.46 7.30
N ALA A 147 10.67 -7.47 6.11
CA ALA A 147 9.45 -6.73 5.81
C ALA A 147 8.27 -7.25 6.65
N VAL A 148 8.13 -8.58 6.79
CA VAL A 148 7.09 -9.19 7.62
C VAL A 148 7.28 -8.83 9.09
N ARG A 149 8.50 -8.91 9.63
CA ARG A 149 8.78 -8.52 11.01
C ARG A 149 8.43 -7.05 11.25
N THR A 150 8.91 -6.16 10.38
CA THR A 150 8.64 -4.72 10.48
C THR A 150 7.14 -4.41 10.37
N ALA A 151 6.43 -5.08 9.47
CA ALA A 151 4.97 -4.92 9.31
C ALA A 151 4.20 -5.37 10.56
N ARG A 152 4.67 -6.42 11.25
CA ARG A 152 4.08 -6.92 12.51
C ARG A 152 4.40 -6.05 13.72
N GLU A 153 5.59 -5.48 13.79
CA GLU A 153 5.99 -4.59 14.89
C GLU A 153 5.32 -3.21 14.80
N SER A 154 5.00 -2.76 13.58
CA SER A 154 4.35 -1.47 13.31
C SER A 154 2.82 -1.50 13.35
N THR A 155 2.21 -2.68 13.52
CA THR A 155 0.75 -2.83 13.46
C THR A 155 0.09 -2.32 14.74
N ALA A 156 -0.24 -1.03 14.75
CA ALA A 156 -1.04 -0.43 15.83
C ALA A 156 -2.56 -0.59 15.62
N SER A 157 -2.98 -1.09 14.45
CA SER A 157 -4.39 -1.13 14.03
C SER A 157 -4.81 -2.53 13.56
N ASP A 158 -5.94 -3.01 14.08
CA ASP A 158 -6.54 -4.31 13.74
C ASP A 158 -6.86 -4.45 12.24
N PHE A 159 -7.19 -3.34 11.57
CA PHE A 159 -7.41 -3.33 10.13
C PHE A 159 -6.15 -3.66 9.34
N VAL A 160 -4.99 -3.13 9.78
CA VAL A 160 -3.71 -3.42 9.11
C VAL A 160 -3.35 -4.90 9.32
N THR A 161 -3.61 -5.46 10.50
CA THR A 161 -3.41 -6.89 10.77
C THR A 161 -4.29 -7.76 9.85
N LEU A 162 -5.57 -7.41 9.66
CA LEU A 162 -6.46 -8.14 8.75
C LEU A 162 -6.00 -8.04 7.29
N CYS A 163 -5.56 -6.87 6.83
CA CYS A 163 -5.02 -6.69 5.49
C CYS A 163 -3.74 -7.52 5.27
N LEU A 164 -2.81 -7.50 6.22
CA LEU A 164 -1.60 -8.32 6.17
C LEU A 164 -1.94 -9.81 6.14
N TYR A 165 -2.89 -10.24 6.96
CA TYR A 165 -3.35 -11.64 6.97
C TYR A 165 -3.95 -12.06 5.61
N GLY A 166 -4.80 -11.21 5.02
CA GLY A 166 -5.36 -11.45 3.68
C GLY A 166 -4.28 -11.55 2.61
N LEU A 167 -3.31 -10.64 2.64
CA LEU A 167 -2.19 -10.61 1.70
C LEU A 167 -1.34 -11.89 1.79
N PHE A 168 -1.03 -12.37 3.00
CA PHE A 168 -0.27 -13.60 3.17
C PHE A 168 -1.04 -14.83 2.68
N LYS A 169 -2.35 -14.90 2.96
CA LYS A 169 -3.24 -15.96 2.46
C LYS A 169 -3.30 -16.01 0.94
N GLU A 170 -3.35 -14.87 0.27
CA GLU A 170 -3.35 -14.81 -1.19
C GLU A 170 -1.99 -15.21 -1.76
N SER A 171 -0.91 -14.68 -1.18
CA SER A 171 0.46 -15.00 -1.60
C SER A 171 0.78 -16.49 -1.46
N GLU A 172 0.32 -17.13 -0.38
CA GLU A 172 0.44 -18.58 -0.17
C GLU A 172 -0.19 -19.37 -1.32
N LYS A 173 -1.40 -18.98 -1.76
CA LYS A 173 -2.09 -19.66 -2.87
C LYS A 173 -1.34 -19.53 -4.18
N LEU A 174 -0.79 -18.34 -4.46
CA LEU A 174 -0.01 -18.09 -5.66
C LEU A 174 1.28 -18.91 -5.65
N LEU A 175 2.04 -18.88 -4.55
CA LEU A 175 3.26 -19.67 -4.41
C LEU A 175 2.99 -21.18 -4.52
N ALA A 176 1.89 -21.67 -3.93
CA ALA A 176 1.50 -23.07 -4.06
C ALA A 176 1.16 -23.46 -5.51
N ALA A 177 0.56 -22.55 -6.28
CA ALA A 177 0.30 -22.76 -7.69
C ALA A 177 1.59 -22.81 -8.51
N ASP A 178 2.53 -21.89 -8.24
CA ASP A 178 3.84 -21.84 -8.91
C ASP A 178 4.68 -23.09 -8.62
N ILE A 179 4.69 -23.55 -7.36
CA ILE A 179 5.34 -24.80 -6.95
C ILE A 179 4.74 -25.99 -7.71
N LYS A 180 3.41 -26.06 -7.82
CA LYS A 180 2.73 -27.14 -8.55
C LYS A 180 3.00 -27.09 -10.05
N ALA A 181 3.13 -25.89 -10.62
CA ALA A 181 3.45 -25.68 -12.02
C ALA A 181 4.92 -26.01 -12.35
N ASN A 182 5.79 -26.16 -11.36
CA ASN A 182 7.19 -26.50 -11.53
C ASN A 182 7.50 -27.98 -11.20
N PRO A 183 7.42 -28.91 -12.18
CA PRO A 183 7.64 -30.33 -11.94
C PRO A 183 9.08 -30.66 -11.54
N SER A 184 10.06 -29.85 -11.96
CA SER A 184 11.47 -30.02 -11.58
C SER A 184 11.68 -29.77 -10.10
N PHE A 185 11.01 -28.74 -9.55
CA PHE A 185 11.03 -28.45 -8.13
C PHE A 185 10.37 -29.57 -7.32
N LEU A 186 9.20 -30.06 -7.75
CA LEU A 186 8.51 -31.18 -7.08
C LEU A 186 9.35 -32.45 -7.07
N ASN A 187 10.02 -32.77 -8.18
CA ASN A 187 10.88 -33.94 -8.26
C ASN A 187 12.12 -33.78 -7.37
N ALA A 188 12.73 -32.59 -7.33
CA ALA A 188 13.84 -32.30 -6.43
C ALA A 188 13.41 -32.38 -4.95
N ALA A 189 12.24 -31.84 -4.60
CA ALA A 189 11.69 -31.88 -3.24
C ALA A 189 11.35 -33.32 -2.79
N ARG A 190 10.78 -34.14 -3.68
CA ARG A 190 10.52 -35.58 -3.41
C ARG A 190 11.80 -36.39 -3.24
N GLN A 191 12.85 -36.04 -3.97
CA GLN A 191 14.15 -36.71 -3.85
C GLN A 191 14.94 -36.26 -2.62
N SER A 192 14.60 -35.12 -2.02
CA SER A 192 15.35 -34.52 -0.92
C SER A 192 14.78 -34.80 0.47
N ASP A 193 13.97 -35.85 0.66
CA ASP A 193 13.23 -36.16 1.92
C ASP A 193 12.43 -34.95 2.45
N LEU A 194 12.09 -33.98 1.60
CA LEU A 194 11.57 -32.68 2.05
C LEU A 194 10.12 -32.78 2.52
N TRP A 195 9.39 -33.77 2.00
CA TRP A 195 7.96 -33.98 2.14
C TRP A 195 7.75 -35.48 2.42
N ASP A 196 7.90 -35.89 3.68
CA ASP A 196 7.22 -37.11 4.12
C ASP A 196 5.72 -36.76 4.23
N GLU A 197 4.89 -37.40 3.39
CA GLU A 197 3.42 -37.30 3.47
C GLU A 197 2.89 -37.81 4.82
#